data_AF-A0A0S6VUD6-F1
#
_entry.id   AF-A0A0S6VUD6-F1
#
_cell.length_a   1.000
_cell.length_b   1.000
_cell.length_c   1.000
_cell.angle_alpha   90.00
_cell.angle_beta   90.00
_cell.angle_gamma   90.00
#
_symmetry.space_group_name_H-M   'P 1'
#
loop_
_entity.id
_entity.type
_entity.pdbx_description
1 polymer ?
#
loop_
_entity_poly.entity_id
_entity_poly.type
_entity_poly.pdbx_seq_one_letter_code
_entity_poly.pdbx_strand_id
1 'polypeptide(L)'
;MSVPYRPLGYIREIVASLGLDVTYVYEDLVYVQHNAFLLQMGERGEDVFLYFNTESAPGERDAITEQLRKIGVTRQLQIQRKGTYTMTQIPDEENIRIEFFAD
;
A
#
# COMPACT_ATOMS: atom_id res chain seq x y z
N MET A 1 -1.78 20.40 -13.38
CA MET A 1 -1.35 19.10 -13.93
C MET A 1 -2.06 18.04 -13.11
N SER A 2 -2.82 17.13 -13.74
CA SER A 2 -3.56 16.08 -13.03
C SER A 2 -2.67 14.85 -12.87
N VAL A 3 -2.74 14.21 -11.69
CA VAL A 3 -2.11 12.90 -11.46
C VAL A 3 -2.68 11.89 -12.48
N PRO A 4 -1.83 11.10 -13.16
CA PRO A 4 -2.31 10.14 -14.15
C PRO A 4 -3.07 9.00 -13.47
N TYR A 5 -4.06 8.45 -14.17
CA TYR A 5 -4.78 7.25 -13.72
C TYR A 5 -3.80 6.09 -13.56
N ARG A 6 -3.75 5.49 -12.36
CA ARG A 6 -2.78 4.48 -11.91
C ARG A 6 -1.32 4.94 -11.96
N PRO A 7 -0.89 5.87 -11.08
CA PRO A 7 0.42 6.50 -11.13
C PRO A 7 1.53 5.60 -10.54
N LEU A 8 1.69 4.40 -11.08
CA LEU A 8 2.61 3.37 -10.59
C LEU A 8 4.06 3.90 -10.44
N GLY A 9 4.49 4.77 -11.36
CA GLY A 9 5.80 5.43 -11.29
C GLY A 9 5.99 6.27 -10.02
N TYR A 10 4.98 7.05 -9.62
CA TYR A 10 5.07 7.88 -8.41
C TYR A 10 5.04 7.03 -7.14
N ILE A 11 4.25 5.96 -7.13
CA ILE A 11 4.17 5.06 -5.97
C ILE A 11 5.50 4.33 -5.80
N ARG A 12 6.11 3.85 -6.88
CA ARG A 12 7.43 3.21 -6.86
C ARG A 12 8.53 4.14 -6.34
N GLU A 13 8.52 5.41 -6.74
CA GLU A 13 9.48 6.41 -6.26
C GLU A 13 9.32 6.70 -4.76
N ILE A 14 8.09 6.78 -4.25
CA ILE A 14 7.83 7.00 -2.82
C ILE A 14 8.35 5.81 -2.01
N VAL A 15 8.01 4.58 -2.40
CA VAL A 15 8.43 3.37 -1.70
C VAL A 15 9.96 3.24 -1.70
N ALA A 16 10.60 3.51 -2.83
CA ALA A 16 12.06 3.53 -2.93
C ALA A 16 12.70 4.62 -2.05
N SER A 17 12.07 5.81 -1.94
CA SER A 17 12.57 6.90 -1.09
C SER A 17 12.50 6.59 0.41
N LEU A 18 11.69 5.61 0.81
CA LEU A 18 11.57 5.11 2.17
C LEU A 18 12.57 3.97 2.48
N GLY A 19 13.44 3.62 1.53
CA GLY A 19 14.40 2.51 1.68
C GLY A 19 13.75 1.13 1.61
N LEU A 20 12.55 1.05 1.03
CA LEU A 20 11.79 -0.19 0.91
C LEU A 20 11.84 -0.67 -0.54
N ASP A 21 12.16 -1.95 -0.75
CA ASP A 21 12.18 -2.54 -2.08
C ASP A 21 10.78 -2.99 -2.51
N VAL A 22 10.44 -2.69 -3.76
CA VAL A 22 9.18 -3.13 -4.38
C VAL A 22 9.36 -4.55 -4.91
N THR A 23 8.81 -5.55 -4.23
CA THR A 23 9.06 -6.96 -4.56
C THR A 23 8.18 -7.51 -5.68
N TYR A 24 6.91 -7.09 -5.77
CA TYR A 24 5.98 -7.55 -6.81
C TYR A 24 4.94 -6.46 -7.14
N VAL A 25 4.61 -6.34 -8.43
CA VAL A 25 3.56 -5.47 -8.96
C VAL A 25 2.55 -6.35 -9.70
N TYR A 26 1.38 -6.57 -9.11
CA TYR A 26 0.17 -6.94 -9.87
C TYR A 26 -0.58 -5.65 -10.22
N GLU A 27 -1.42 -5.68 -11.26
CA GLU A 27 -1.94 -4.53 -12.02
C GLU A 27 -2.49 -3.32 -11.22
N ASP A 28 -2.76 -3.45 -9.91
CA ASP A 28 -3.17 -2.38 -8.99
C ASP A 28 -2.51 -2.38 -7.59
N LEU A 29 -1.48 -3.20 -7.35
CA LEU A 29 -0.89 -3.41 -6.01
C LEU A 29 0.63 -3.17 -6.01
N VAL A 30 1.10 -2.39 -5.04
CA VAL A 30 2.53 -2.18 -4.80
C VAL A 30 2.93 -2.87 -3.49
N TYR A 31 3.75 -3.91 -3.60
CA TYR A 31 4.29 -4.67 -2.49
C TYR A 31 5.53 -3.98 -1.91
N VAL A 32 5.60 -3.85 -0.59
CA VAL A 32 6.71 -3.21 0.12
C VAL A 32 7.41 -4.27 0.98
N GLN A 33 8.75 -4.36 0.90
CA GLN A 33 9.54 -5.32 1.70
C GLN A 33 9.14 -5.31 3.20
N HIS A 34 9.20 -6.51 3.82
CA HIS A 34 8.65 -6.89 5.13
C HIS A 34 7.13 -7.12 5.23
N ASN A 35 6.37 -7.10 4.13
CA ASN A 35 4.95 -7.47 4.16
C ASN A 35 4.09 -6.57 5.08
N ALA A 36 4.58 -5.40 5.46
CA ALA A 36 3.96 -4.64 6.56
C ALA A 36 2.63 -3.98 6.16
N PHE A 37 2.48 -3.57 4.90
CA PHE A 37 1.28 -2.88 4.42
C PHE A 37 1.11 -2.97 2.90
N LEU A 38 -0.10 -2.70 2.44
CA LEU A 38 -0.53 -2.60 1.05
C LEU A 38 -1.13 -1.20 0.80
N LEU A 39 -0.88 -0.68 -0.40
CA LEU A 39 -1.53 0.51 -0.93
C LEU A 39 -2.43 0.12 -2.11
N GLN A 40 -3.70 0.48 -2.03
CA GLN A 40 -4.70 0.28 -3.08
C GLN A 40 -5.09 1.63 -3.68
N MET A 41 -5.10 1.72 -5.01
CA MET A 41 -5.57 2.91 -5.71
C MET A 41 -7.10 2.96 -5.69
N GLY A 42 -7.65 4.12 -5.32
CA GLY A 42 -9.09 4.36 -5.30
C GLY A 42 -9.64 4.71 -6.69
N GLU A 43 -10.93 5.07 -6.72
CA GLU A 43 -11.62 5.45 -7.97
C GLU A 43 -11.06 6.75 -8.56
N ARG A 44 -10.59 7.67 -7.70
CA ARG A 44 -9.92 8.90 -8.10
C ARG A 44 -8.41 8.71 -8.06
N GLY A 45 -7.69 9.36 -8.97
CA GLY A 45 -6.23 9.25 -9.06
C GLY A 45 -5.49 9.73 -7.82
N GLU A 46 -6.10 10.62 -7.04
CA GLU A 46 -5.60 11.07 -5.74
C GLU A 46 -5.90 10.10 -4.59
N ASP A 47 -6.89 9.22 -4.70
CA ASP A 47 -7.31 8.38 -3.59
C ASP A 47 -6.39 7.17 -3.45
N VAL A 48 -5.79 7.00 -2.26
CA VAL A 48 -4.95 5.84 -1.96
C VAL A 48 -5.37 5.27 -0.61
N PHE A 49 -5.76 4.00 -0.61
CA PHE A 49 -6.15 3.27 0.59
C PHE A 49 -4.98 2.46 1.13
N LEU A 50 -4.72 2.60 2.43
CA LEU A 50 -3.66 1.91 3.15
C LEU A 50 -4.26 0.79 4.00
N TYR A 51 -3.72 -0.42 3.82
CA TYR A 51 -4.06 -1.60 4.61
C TYR A 51 -2.80 -2.16 5.25
N PHE A 52 -2.81 -2.41 6.56
CA PHE A 52 -1.68 -3.06 7.23
C PHE A 52 -1.84 -4.57 7.24
N ASN A 53 -0.76 -5.32 7.13
CA ASN A 53 -0.86 -6.76 7.32
C ASN A 53 -1.25 -7.06 8.77
N THR A 54 -2.13 -8.03 9.00
CA THR A 54 -2.49 -8.49 10.36
C THR A 54 -1.26 -8.90 11.17
N GLU A 55 -0.20 -9.36 10.51
CA GLU A 55 1.09 -9.76 11.10
C GLU A 55 2.05 -8.59 11.34
N SER A 56 1.72 -7.37 10.88
CA SER A 56 2.54 -6.18 11.11
C SER A 56 2.47 -5.68 12.56
N ALA A 57 3.54 -5.05 13.04
CA ALA A 57 3.61 -4.48 14.39
C ALA A 57 2.60 -3.33 14.56
N PRO A 58 1.56 -3.46 15.42
CA PRO A 58 0.53 -2.43 15.57
C PRO A 58 1.08 -1.07 16.00
N GLY A 59 2.13 -1.05 16.82
CA GLY A 59 2.76 0.17 17.33
C GLY A 59 3.47 1.01 16.27
N GLU A 60 3.78 0.45 15.10
CA GLU A 60 4.45 1.17 14.01
C GLU A 60 3.48 1.72 12.97
N ARG A 61 2.24 1.21 12.94
CA ARG A 61 1.24 1.52 11.91
C ARG A 61 0.89 3.01 11.85
N ASP A 62 0.78 3.66 13.01
CA ASP A 62 0.41 5.07 13.07
C ASP A 62 1.54 5.96 12.56
N ALA A 63 2.79 5.67 12.95
CA ALA A 63 3.97 6.38 12.46
C ALA A 63 4.12 6.26 10.94
N ILE A 64 3.93 5.04 10.40
CA ILE A 64 3.97 4.78 8.96
C ILE A 64 2.83 5.51 8.24
N THR A 65 1.61 5.46 8.78
CA THR A 65 0.44 6.16 8.20
C THR A 65 0.70 7.66 8.08
N GLU A 66 1.24 8.27 9.13
CA GLU A 66 1.53 9.71 9.15
C GLU A 66 2.68 10.10 8.21
N GLN A 67 3.72 9.27 8.11
CA GLN A 67 4.78 9.47 7.11
C GLN A 67 4.24 9.39 5.68
N LEU A 68 3.44 8.37 5.38
CA LEU A 68 2.82 8.18 4.08
C LEU A 68 1.92 9.37 3.74
N ARG A 69 1.06 9.81 4.66
CA ARG A 69 0.21 11.00 4.46
C ARG A 69 1.01 12.25 4.15
N LYS A 70 2.08 12.52 4.91
CA LYS A 70 2.93 13.70 4.68
C LYS A 70 3.54 13.69 3.28
N ILE A 71 4.05 12.53 2.84
CA ILE A 71 4.62 12.39 1.50
C ILE A 71 3.52 12.43 0.41
N GLY A 72 2.37 11.82 0.67
CA GLY A 72 1.23 11.80 -0.23
C GLY A 72 0.73 13.21 -0.56
N VAL A 73 0.62 14.08 0.44
CA VAL A 73 0.20 15.47 0.26
C VAL A 73 1.11 16.25 -0.70
N THR A 74 2.44 16.05 -0.63
CA THR A 74 3.38 16.72 -1.55
C THR A 74 3.20 16.26 -3.00
N ARG A 75 2.59 15.11 -3.22
CA ARG A 75 2.27 14.53 -4.53
C ARG A 75 0.78 14.57 -4.87
N GLN A 76 -0.02 15.35 -4.12
CA GLN A 76 -1.47 15.48 -4.31
C GLN A 76 -2.26 14.17 -4.10
N LEU A 77 -1.72 13.23 -3.34
CA LEU A 77 -2.37 11.98 -2.95
C LEU A 77 -3.04 12.11 -1.57
N GLN A 78 -4.21 11.52 -1.44
CA GLN A 78 -5.00 11.41 -0.22
C GLN A 78 -4.90 9.99 0.34
N ILE A 79 -3.94 9.78 1.24
CA ILE A 79 -3.72 8.47 1.86
C ILE A 79 -4.65 8.26 3.06
N GLN A 80 -5.50 7.25 2.97
CA GLN A 80 -6.47 6.89 3.99
C GLN A 80 -6.25 5.45 4.46
N ARG A 81 -5.95 5.27 5.75
CA ARG A 81 -5.95 3.93 6.37
C ARG A 81 -7.38 3.40 6.40
N LYS A 82 -7.60 2.22 5.80
CA LYS A 82 -8.91 1.56 5.69
C LYS A 82 -9.02 0.31 6.54
N GLY A 83 -7.90 -0.26 6.96
CA GLY A 83 -7.91 -1.40 7.87
C GLY A 83 -6.67 -2.26 7.76
N THR A 84 -6.89 -3.57 7.87
CA THR A 84 -5.85 -4.58 7.75
C THR A 84 -6.14 -5.57 6.63
N TYR A 85 -5.15 -6.39 6.30
CA TYR A 85 -5.32 -7.53 5.41
C TYR A 85 -4.57 -8.74 5.94
N THR A 86 -5.04 -9.93 5.60
CA THR A 86 -4.28 -11.17 5.75
C THR A 86 -3.92 -11.72 4.38
N MET A 87 -2.81 -12.45 4.31
CA MET A 87 -2.36 -13.11 3.11
C MET A 87 -2.15 -14.59 3.40
N THR A 88 -2.81 -15.46 2.63
CA THR A 88 -2.65 -16.91 2.74
C THR A 88 -2.21 -17.46 1.39
N GLN A 89 -1.11 -18.22 1.37
CA GLN A 89 -0.75 -19.03 0.21
C GLN A 89 -1.67 -20.24 0.14
N ILE A 90 -2.25 -20.48 -1.02
CA ILE A 90 -3.09 -21.67 -1.23
C ILE A 90 -2.14 -22.84 -1.48
N PRO A 91 -2.17 -23.91 -0.67
CA PRO A 91 -1.34 -25.09 -0.91
C PRO A 91 -1.59 -25.66 -2.30
N ASP A 92 -0.51 -26.08 -2.96
CA ASP A 92 -0.54 -26.70 -4.30
C ASP A 92 -1.02 -25.79 -5.45
N GLU A 93 -1.18 -24.49 -5.20
CA GLU A 93 -1.46 -23.47 -6.23
C GLU A 93 -0.40 -22.36 -6.21
N GLU A 94 -0.14 -21.74 -7.36
CA GLU A 94 0.68 -20.52 -7.45
C GLU A 94 -0.12 -19.26 -7.02
N ASN A 95 -1.37 -19.44 -6.61
CA ASN A 95 -2.28 -18.36 -6.25
C ASN A 95 -2.14 -17.95 -4.77
N ILE A 96 -2.25 -16.65 -4.53
CA ILE A 96 -2.35 -16.08 -3.17
C ILE A 96 -3.76 -15.58 -2.91
N ARG A 97 -4.25 -15.77 -1.68
CA ARG A 97 -5.50 -15.17 -1.20
C ARG A 97 -5.17 -13.98 -0.32
N ILE A 98 -5.78 -12.84 -0.63
CA ILE A 98 -5.73 -11.63 0.19
C ILE A 98 -7.15 -11.35 0.67
N GLU A 99 -7.32 -11.20 1.99
CA GLU A 99 -8.60 -10.83 2.60
C GLU A 99 -8.43 -9.51 3.36
N PHE A 100 -9.35 -8.58 3.16
CA PHE A 100 -9.32 -7.26 3.78
C PHE A 100 -10.30 -7.19 4.95
N PHE A 101 -9.87 -6.56 6.04
CA PHE A 101 -10.66 -6.32 7.24
C PHE A 101 -10.70 -4.82 7.51
N ALA A 102 -11.88 -4.27 7.72
CA ALA A 102 -12.03 -2.86 8.08
C ALA A 102 -11.51 -2.60 9.50
N ASP A 103 -10.85 -1.46 9.70
CA ASP A 103 -10.59 -0.91 11.04
C ASP A 103 -11.84 -0.20 11.59
#